data_AF-A0A8T7BPH4-F1
#
_entry.id   AF-A0A8T7BPH4-F1
#
_cell.length_a   1.000
_cell.length_b   1.000
_cell.length_c   1.000
_cell.angle_alpha   90.00
_cell.angle_beta   90.00
_cell.angle_gamma   90.00
#
_symmetry.space_group_name_H-M   'P 1'
#
loop_
_entity.id
_entity.type
_entity.pdbx_description
1 polymer ?
#
loop_
_entity_poly.entity_id
_entity_poly.type
_entity_poly.pdbx_seq_one_letter_code
_entity_poly.pdbx_strand_id
1 'polypeptide(L)'
;ILGVDEDNQSLIFAGDVNEGFNARMMKADFERLIEGAHNAARITSKSLNSPPPDLAILISCVGRKLVLKERISEEVEGVRKVFGEHTVLCGFYSYGEISPFTPNAKCELHNQTMTITTLREI
;
A
#
# COMPACT_ATOMS: atom_id res chain seq x y z
N ILE A 1 4.47 -14.60 0.71
CA ILE A 1 4.88 -15.64 1.67
C ILE A 1 4.12 -15.35 2.95
N LEU A 2 3.32 -16.31 3.41
CA LEU A 2 2.55 -16.22 4.64
C LEU A 2 3.35 -16.74 5.85
N GLY A 3 4.29 -17.66 5.61
CA GLY A 3 5.10 -18.24 6.67
C GLY A 3 6.19 -19.17 6.13
N VAL A 4 7.01 -19.65 7.05
CA VAL A 4 8.05 -20.66 6.84
C VAL A 4 7.73 -21.85 7.73
N ASP A 5 7.71 -23.05 7.18
CA ASP A 5 7.61 -24.29 7.92
C ASP A 5 9.01 -24.91 7.99
N GLU A 6 9.65 -24.82 9.16
CA GLU A 6 11.02 -25.29 9.36
C GLU A 6 11.11 -26.82 9.41
N ASP A 7 10.08 -27.52 9.88
CA ASP A 7 10.09 -28.97 9.98
C ASP A 7 10.02 -29.59 8.57
N ASN A 8 9.15 -29.04 7.72
CA ASN A 8 8.99 -29.48 6.33
C ASN A 8 9.94 -28.75 5.35
N GLN A 9 10.81 -27.86 5.85
CA GLN A 9 11.74 -27.04 5.05
C GLN A 9 11.04 -26.35 3.85
N SER A 10 9.89 -25.73 4.10
CA SER A 10 9.02 -25.20 3.04
C SER A 10 8.55 -23.75 3.29
N LEU A 11 8.09 -23.10 2.22
CA LEU A 11 7.50 -21.76 2.26
C LEU A 11 5.99 -21.85 2.02
N ILE A 12 5.22 -21.14 2.84
CA ILE A 12 3.76 -21.07 2.71
C ILE A 12 3.41 -19.84 1.86
N PHE A 13 2.63 -20.04 0.79
CA PHE A 13 2.17 -18.96 -0.09
C PHE A 13 0.67 -18.69 0.08
N ALA A 14 0.24 -17.48 -0.24
CA ALA A 14 -1.16 -17.06 -0.14
C ALA A 14 -2.03 -17.55 -1.32
N GLY A 15 -1.42 -18.19 -2.31
CA GLY A 15 -2.07 -18.73 -3.49
C GLY A 15 -1.23 -19.85 -4.09
N ASP A 16 -1.75 -20.46 -5.15
CA ASP A 16 -1.16 -21.64 -5.76
C ASP A 16 0.18 -21.35 -6.43
N VAL A 17 1.14 -22.24 -6.20
CA VAL A 17 2.44 -22.23 -6.88
C VAL A 17 2.59 -23.57 -7.57
N ASN A 18 2.38 -23.56 -8.89
CA ASN A 18 2.48 -24.78 -9.69
C ASN A 18 3.94 -25.23 -9.84
N GLU A 19 4.15 -26.54 -9.99
CA GLU A 19 5.48 -27.09 -10.27
C GLU A 19 6.09 -26.49 -11.55
N GLY A 20 7.40 -26.28 -11.53
CA GLY A 20 8.15 -25.67 -12.63
C GLY A 20 8.03 -24.14 -12.75
N PHE A 21 7.25 -23.48 -11.88
CA PHE A 21 7.17 -22.02 -11.87
C PHE A 21 8.46 -21.40 -11.30
N ASN A 22 8.93 -20.34 -11.96
CA ASN A 22 10.02 -19.52 -11.44
C ASN A 22 9.46 -18.46 -10.49
N ALA A 23 9.89 -18.50 -9.23
CA ALA A 23 9.57 -17.47 -8.25
C ALA A 23 10.71 -16.44 -8.17
N ARG A 24 10.35 -15.15 -8.00
CA ARG A 24 11.28 -14.10 -7.62
C ARG A 24 10.96 -13.64 -6.21
N MET A 25 11.92 -13.78 -5.30
CA MET A 25 11.78 -13.23 -3.95
C MET A 25 12.02 -11.72 -3.96
N MET A 26 11.12 -10.99 -3.32
CA MET A 26 11.26 -9.56 -3.07
C MET A 26 11.58 -9.35 -1.59
N LYS A 27 12.52 -8.45 -1.31
CA LYS A 27 12.82 -7.97 0.05
C LYS A 27 12.49 -6.49 0.09
N ALA A 28 11.65 -6.11 1.04
CA ALA A 28 11.44 -4.71 1.41
C ALA A 28 12.10 -4.46 2.76
N ASP A 29 12.68 -3.28 2.93
CA ASP A 29 13.02 -2.72 4.23
C ASP A 29 11.90 -1.75 4.67
N PHE A 30 11.88 -1.40 5.95
CA PHE A 30 10.81 -0.59 6.55
C PHE A 30 10.73 0.80 5.91
N GLU A 31 11.87 1.38 5.60
CA GLU A 31 12.02 2.70 4.99
C GLU A 31 11.35 2.73 3.61
N ARG A 32 11.57 1.72 2.78
CA ARG A 32 10.95 1.62 1.45
C ARG A 32 9.44 1.42 1.51
N LEU A 33 8.92 0.76 2.55
CA LEU A 33 7.47 0.69 2.75
C LEU A 33 6.91 2.07 3.06
N ILE A 34 7.46 2.78 4.04
CA ILE A 34 7.02 4.13 4.43
C ILE A 34 7.11 5.09 3.22
N GLU A 35 8.22 5.05 2.48
CA GLU A 35 8.41 5.84 1.26
C GLU A 35 7.39 5.47 0.17
N GLY A 36 6.96 4.22 0.11
CA GLY A 36 5.88 3.78 -0.78
C GLY A 36 4.54 4.48 -0.48
N ALA A 37 4.18 4.66 0.79
CA ALA A 37 2.98 5.40 1.17
C ALA A 37 3.10 6.90 0.86
N HIS A 38 4.27 7.48 1.13
CA HIS A 38 4.56 8.86 0.78
C HIS A 38 4.45 9.10 -0.74
N ASN A 39 4.97 8.18 -1.55
CA ASN A 39 4.86 8.25 -3.00
C ASN A 39 3.43 8.08 -3.51
N ALA A 40 2.64 7.18 -2.92
CA ALA A 40 1.22 7.06 -3.25
C ALA A 40 0.50 8.40 -3.03
N ALA A 41 0.74 9.06 -1.88
CA ALA A 41 0.16 10.37 -1.61
C ALA A 41 0.62 11.45 -2.59
N ARG A 42 1.92 11.48 -2.95
CA ARG A 42 2.44 12.44 -3.93
C ARG A 42 1.87 12.24 -5.33
N ILE A 43 1.72 11.00 -5.77
CA ILE A 43 1.12 10.69 -7.08
C ILE A 43 -0.33 11.16 -7.10
N THR A 44 -1.10 10.83 -6.06
CA THR A 44 -2.50 11.26 -5.93
C THR A 44 -2.61 12.78 -5.86
N SER A 45 -1.78 13.45 -5.05
CA SER A 45 -1.75 14.92 -4.94
C SER A 45 -1.46 15.60 -6.29
N LYS A 46 -0.52 15.07 -7.08
CA LYS A 46 -0.23 15.60 -8.43
C LYS A 46 -1.38 15.47 -9.41
N SER A 47 -2.25 14.47 -9.23
CA SER A 47 -3.44 14.28 -10.06
C SER A 47 -4.58 15.24 -9.70
N LEU A 48 -4.52 15.87 -8.53
CA LEU A 48 -5.48 16.88 -8.11
C LEU A 48 -5.06 18.24 -8.69
N ASN A 49 -5.95 18.85 -9.47
CA ASN A 49 -5.85 20.28 -9.77
C ASN A 49 -6.28 21.03 -8.50
N SER A 50 -5.32 21.54 -7.72
CA SER A 50 -5.45 22.25 -6.43
C SER A 50 -6.81 22.91 -6.18
N PRO A 51 -7.31 22.98 -4.92
CA PRO A 51 -6.67 22.73 -3.61
C PRO A 51 -6.54 21.25 -3.21
N PRO A 52 -5.88 20.93 -2.05
CA PRO A 52 -5.87 19.59 -1.45
C PRO A 52 -7.28 19.00 -1.27
N PRO A 53 -7.41 17.67 -1.14
CA PRO A 53 -8.71 17.03 -0.99
C PRO A 53 -9.29 17.26 0.41
N ASP A 54 -10.61 17.23 0.54
CA ASP A 54 -11.26 17.33 1.86
C ASP A 54 -11.14 16.02 2.65
N LEU A 55 -11.13 14.89 1.93
CA LEU A 55 -11.02 13.54 2.49
C LEU A 55 -10.06 12.69 1.66
N ALA A 56 -9.17 11.95 2.34
CA ALA A 56 -8.37 10.89 1.76
C ALA A 56 -8.59 9.57 2.52
N ILE A 57 -8.98 8.54 1.77
CA ILE A 57 -9.21 7.17 2.23
C ILE A 57 -7.96 6.35 1.92
N LEU A 58 -7.24 5.92 2.96
CA LEU A 58 -6.00 5.18 2.88
C LEU A 58 -6.30 3.68 3.02
N ILE A 59 -6.03 2.91 1.97
CA ILE A 59 -6.21 1.45 1.98
C ILE A 59 -4.82 0.85 1.87
N SER A 60 -4.33 0.27 2.97
CA SER A 60 -2.97 -0.29 3.07
C SER A 60 -3.02 -1.81 3.19
N CYS A 61 -2.06 -2.50 2.58
CA CYS A 61 -2.03 -3.94 2.63
C CYS A 61 -1.69 -4.41 4.05
N VAL A 62 -2.41 -5.40 4.57
CA VAL A 62 -2.16 -5.99 5.90
C VAL A 62 -0.73 -6.52 6.06
N GLY A 63 -0.09 -6.93 4.96
CA GLY A 63 1.32 -7.29 4.97
C GLY A 63 2.22 -6.16 5.46
N ARG A 64 1.91 -4.90 5.09
CA ARG A 64 2.62 -3.71 5.55
C ARG A 64 2.43 -3.50 7.05
N LYS A 65 1.21 -3.73 7.57
CA LYS A 65 0.89 -3.69 9.00
C LYS A 65 1.77 -4.66 9.80
N LEU A 66 1.84 -5.91 9.32
CA LEU A 66 2.58 -6.99 10.00
C LEU A 66 4.09 -6.74 10.01
N VAL A 67 4.61 -6.14 8.93
CA VAL A 67 6.02 -5.75 8.83
C VAL A 67 6.29 -4.52 9.71
N LEU A 68 5.58 -3.40 9.49
CA LEU A 68 5.87 -2.11 10.12
C LEU A 68 5.64 -2.08 11.64
N LYS A 69 4.69 -2.86 12.19
CA LYS A 69 4.39 -2.92 13.63
C LYS A 69 4.21 -1.52 14.23
N GLU A 70 5.05 -1.11 15.18
CA GLU A 70 4.97 0.20 15.85
C GLU A 70 5.21 1.37 14.90
N ARG A 71 5.85 1.13 13.75
CA ARG A 71 6.14 2.14 12.71
C ARG A 71 4.96 2.41 11.77
N ILE A 72 3.79 1.81 12.02
CA ILE A 72 2.56 2.10 11.26
C ILE A 72 2.24 3.60 11.25
N SER A 73 2.45 4.30 12.36
CA SER A 73 2.19 5.74 12.44
C SER A 73 3.05 6.55 11.47
N GLU A 74 4.27 6.11 11.17
CA GLU A 74 5.17 6.79 10.22
C GLU A 74 4.63 6.72 8.78
N GLU A 75 3.96 5.62 8.43
CA GLU A 75 3.29 5.47 7.13
C GLU A 75 2.19 6.52 6.96
N VAL A 76 1.32 6.66 7.96
CA VAL A 76 0.20 7.61 7.94
C VAL A 76 0.70 9.05 8.00
N GLU A 77 1.74 9.31 8.80
CA GLU A 77 2.39 10.61 8.90
C GLU A 77 3.06 11.02 7.57
N GLY A 78 3.64 10.05 6.86
CA GLY A 78 4.17 10.26 5.51
C GLY A 78 3.10 10.76 4.53
N VAL A 79 1.88 10.27 4.64
CA VAL A 79 0.72 10.73 3.85
C VAL A 79 0.23 12.11 4.32
N ARG A 80 0.11 12.31 5.65
CA ARG A 80 -0.27 13.59 6.27
C ARG A 80 0.58 14.75 5.77
N LYS A 81 1.90 14.57 5.71
CA LYS A 81 2.85 15.59 5.22
C LYS A 81 2.59 16.04 3.79
N VAL A 82 1.98 15.20 2.96
CA VAL A 82 1.66 15.53 1.55
C VAL A 82 0.33 16.25 1.43
N PHE A 83 -0.71 15.78 2.12
CA PHE A 83 -2.06 16.36 2.03
C PHE A 83 -2.33 17.52 3.00
N GLY A 84 -1.47 17.72 4.00
CA GLY A 84 -1.59 18.77 5.01
C GLY A 84 -2.62 18.46 6.10
N GLU A 85 -2.76 19.39 7.05
CA GLU A 85 -3.59 19.22 8.26
C GLU A 85 -5.10 19.30 7.98
N HIS A 86 -5.52 19.99 6.93
CA HIS A 86 -6.93 20.19 6.63
C HIS A 86 -7.61 18.96 6.02
N THR A 87 -6.85 18.10 5.34
CA THR A 87 -7.39 16.88 4.73
C THR A 87 -7.78 15.88 5.82
N VAL A 88 -9.03 15.42 5.86
CA VAL A 88 -9.39 14.32 6.76
C VAL A 88 -8.75 13.04 6.24
N LEU A 89 -8.03 12.31 7.10
CA LEU A 89 -7.47 11.00 6.77
C LEU A 89 -8.28 9.92 7.49
N CYS A 90 -8.78 8.95 6.73
CA CYS A 90 -9.36 7.73 7.28
C CYS A 90 -8.92 6.53 6.45
N GLY A 91 -9.22 5.32 6.89
CA GLY A 91 -8.75 4.15 6.17
C GLY A 91 -8.84 2.84 6.93
N PHE A 92 -8.36 1.78 6.30
CA PHE A 92 -8.29 0.44 6.87
C PHE A 92 -7.22 -0.40 6.19
N TYR A 93 -6.90 -1.55 6.79
CA TYR A 93 -6.01 -2.54 6.19
C TYR A 93 -6.79 -3.58 5.40
N SER A 94 -6.36 -3.87 4.17
CA SER A 94 -6.96 -4.90 3.32
C SER A 94 -6.02 -6.08 3.07
N TYR A 95 -6.53 -7.17 2.50
CA TYR A 95 -5.74 -8.33 2.07
C TYR A 95 -5.26 -8.22 0.62
N GLY A 96 -5.37 -7.03 0.03
CA GLY A 96 -5.04 -6.75 -1.36
C GLY A 96 -5.83 -5.54 -1.86
N GLU A 97 -5.27 -4.83 -2.84
CA GLU A 97 -5.87 -3.63 -3.39
C GLU A 97 -6.11 -3.79 -4.90
N ILE A 98 -7.27 -3.34 -5.39
CA ILE A 98 -7.57 -3.31 -6.82
C ILE A 98 -7.53 -1.85 -7.26
N SER A 99 -6.54 -1.51 -8.07
CA SER A 99 -6.32 -0.14 -8.55
C SER A 99 -5.56 -0.18 -9.87
N PRO A 100 -5.70 0.82 -10.76
CA PRO A 100 -4.76 0.97 -11.85
C PRO A 100 -3.38 1.40 -11.31
N PHE A 101 -2.30 0.95 -11.96
CA PHE A 101 -0.93 1.37 -11.59
C PHE A 101 -0.62 2.79 -12.11
N THR A 102 -1.19 3.16 -13.25
CA THR A 102 -1.09 4.50 -13.85
C THR A 102 -2.48 5.00 -14.26
N PRO A 103 -2.69 6.33 -14.37
CA PRO A 103 -3.97 6.86 -14.83
C PRO A 103 -4.43 6.21 -16.14
N ASN A 104 -5.71 5.84 -16.20
CA ASN A 104 -6.36 5.18 -17.34
C ASN A 104 -5.86 3.76 -17.68
N ALA A 105 -4.98 3.15 -16.88
CA ALA A 105 -4.66 1.74 -17.02
C ALA A 105 -5.80 0.84 -16.53
N LYS A 106 -5.75 -0.45 -16.89
CA LYS A 106 -6.64 -1.44 -16.28
C LYS A 106 -6.29 -1.60 -14.81
N CYS A 107 -7.31 -1.89 -14.00
CA CYS A 107 -7.07 -2.25 -12.61
C CYS A 107 -6.39 -3.62 -12.54
N GLU A 108 -5.42 -3.73 -11.65
CA GLU A 108 -4.75 -4.98 -11.32
C GLU A 108 -4.83 -5.23 -9.82
N LEU A 109 -4.59 -6.46 -9.40
CA LEU A 109 -4.45 -6.81 -8.00
C LEU A 109 -3.05 -6.47 -7.52
N HIS A 110 -2.97 -5.60 -6.52
CA HIS A 110 -1.73 -5.19 -5.88
C HIS A 110 -1.63 -5.81 -4.49
N ASN A 111 -0.40 -6.13 -4.11
CA ASN A 111 -0.04 -6.60 -2.79
C ASN A 111 1.11 -5.75 -2.25
N GLN A 112 1.22 -5.65 -0.92
CA GLN A 112 2.26 -4.86 -0.25
C GLN A 112 2.27 -3.38 -0.67
N THR A 113 1.14 -2.86 -1.16
CA THR A 113 0.98 -1.47 -1.59
C THR A 113 0.10 -0.67 -0.61
N MET A 114 0.01 0.63 -0.85
CA MET A 114 -1.05 1.49 -0.33
C MET A 114 -1.76 2.14 -1.51
N THR A 115 -3.08 2.05 -1.53
CA THR A 115 -3.94 2.78 -2.47
C THR A 115 -4.60 3.94 -1.72
N ILE A 116 -4.67 5.11 -2.37
CA ILE A 116 -5.26 6.31 -1.78
C ILE A 116 -6.36 6.82 -2.71
N THR A 117 -7.58 6.87 -2.20
CA THR A 117 -8.71 7.52 -2.86
C THR A 117 -8.95 8.87 -2.22
N THR A 118 -9.09 9.91 -3.03
CA THR A 118 -9.36 11.28 -2.55
C THR A 118 -10.72 11.76 -3.01
N LEU A 119 -11.38 12.53 -2.17
CA LEU A 119 -12.68 13.14 -2.41
C LEU A 119 -12.59 14.63 -2.08
N ARG A 120 -13.27 15.44 -2.89
CA ARG A 120 -13.35 16.89 -2.71
C ARG A 120 -14.75 17.35 -3.09
N GLU A 121 -15.34 18.22 -2.30
CA GLU A 121 -16.58 18.91 -2.66
C GLU A 121 -16.26 20.01 -3.69
N ILE A 122 -17.13 20.19 -4.69
CA ILE A 122 -16.99 21.20 -5.75
C ILE A 122 -18.11 22.22 -5.60
#